data_AF-A0A1Y1VS66-F1
#
_entry.id   AF-A0A1Y1VS66-F1
#
_cell.length_a   1.000
_cell.length_b   1.000
_cell.length_c   1.000
_cell.angle_alpha   90.00
_cell.angle_beta   90.00
_cell.angle_gamma   90.00
#
_symmetry.space_group_name_H-M   'P 1'
#
loop_
_entity.id
_entity.type
_entity.pdbx_description
1 polymer ?
#
loop_
_entity_poly.entity_id
_entity_poly.type
_entity_poly.pdbx_seq_one_letter_code
_entity_poly.pdbx_strand_id
1 'polypeptide(L)'
;MGFIIDSENMYRKFNCLLKQKFFVDKSNIINDFNKLIDIDGSKNVCITKPRRFGKTSIAAIFQRKSSDETEKKKEIEQYRKFQGKYHTLYFDFSSELYKRNNLNDFLDSINKILKEDIKKIYPNYILII
;
A
#
# COMPACT_ATOMS: atom_id res chain seq x y z
N MET A 1 -8.75 12.44 -4.81
CA MET A 1 -8.02 11.33 -4.18
C MET A 1 -8.33 11.33 -2.70
N GLY A 2 -8.45 10.15 -2.07
CA GLY A 2 -8.53 10.03 -0.60
C GLY A 2 -7.12 10.03 0.03
N PHE A 3 -6.99 9.47 1.24
CA PHE A 3 -5.70 9.23 1.91
C PHE A 3 -4.73 8.44 1.02
N ILE A 4 -3.55 9.02 0.77
CA ILE A 4 -2.41 8.43 0.04
C ILE A 4 -1.57 7.59 1.01
N ILE A 5 -1.33 8.09 2.22
CA ILE A 5 -0.61 7.38 3.28
C ILE A 5 -1.55 6.41 3.98
N ASP A 6 -1.13 5.15 4.11
CA ASP A 6 -1.88 4.07 4.77
C ASP A 6 -3.34 4.01 4.28
N SER A 7 -3.49 4.02 2.96
CA SER A 7 -4.77 4.16 2.27
C SER A 7 -5.85 3.20 2.76
N GLU A 8 -6.91 3.76 3.35
CA GLU A 8 -8.07 3.00 3.82
C GLU A 8 -8.77 2.23 2.68
N ASN A 9 -8.72 2.77 1.46
CA ASN A 9 -9.25 2.09 0.27
C ASN A 9 -8.58 0.74 0.04
N MET A 10 -7.26 0.67 0.25
CA MET A 10 -6.50 -0.56 0.05
C MET A 10 -6.73 -1.54 1.20
N TYR A 11 -6.90 -1.05 2.42
CA TYR A 11 -7.36 -1.87 3.55
C TYR A 11 -8.74 -2.49 3.29
N ARG A 12 -9.72 -1.68 2.84
CA ARG A 12 -11.05 -2.18 2.44
C ARG A 12 -10.95 -3.19 1.31
N LYS A 13 -10.10 -2.93 0.32
CA LYS A 13 -9.88 -3.83 -0.82
C LYS A 13 -9.32 -5.17 -0.37
N PHE A 14 -8.37 -5.17 0.56
CA PHE A 14 -7.87 -6.36 1.21
C PHE A 14 -8.98 -7.13 1.93
N ASN A 15 -9.78 -6.46 2.76
CA ASN A 15 -10.89 -7.09 3.46
C ASN A 15 -11.95 -7.69 2.51
N CYS A 16 -12.21 -7.03 1.38
CA CYS A 16 -13.07 -7.58 0.33
C CYS A 16 -12.48 -8.85 -0.29
N LEU A 17 -11.16 -8.92 -0.49
CA LEU A 17 -10.50 -10.11 -1.03
C LEU A 17 -10.61 -11.30 -0.09
N LEU A 18 -10.45 -11.09 1.23
CA LEU A 18 -10.60 -12.16 2.23
C LEU A 18 -12.02 -12.74 2.27
N LYS A 19 -13.03 -11.94 1.95
CA LYS A 19 -14.44 -12.36 1.95
C LYS A 19 -14.86 -13.06 0.65
N GLN A 20 -13.97 -13.19 -0.34
CA GLN A 20 -14.30 -13.86 -1.59
C GLN A 20 -14.45 -15.36 -1.39
N LYS A 21 -15.44 -15.95 -2.08
CA LYS A 21 -15.68 -17.41 -2.08
C LYS A 21 -14.42 -18.20 -2.46
N PHE A 22 -13.63 -17.67 -3.39
CA PHE A 22 -12.36 -18.22 -3.79
C PHE A 22 -11.27 -17.20 -3.48
N PHE A 23 -10.46 -17.50 -2.46
CA PHE A 23 -9.27 -16.73 -2.13
C PHE A 23 -8.04 -17.45 -2.67
N VAL A 24 -7.23 -16.74 -3.46
CA VAL A 24 -5.96 -17.27 -3.97
C VAL A 24 -4.87 -16.87 -3.00
N ASP A 25 -4.21 -17.87 -2.41
CA ASP A 25 -3.04 -17.64 -1.57
C ASP A 25 -1.91 -16.97 -2.36
N LYS A 26 -1.31 -15.94 -1.76
CA LYS A 26 -0.22 -15.14 -2.34
C LYS A 26 1.03 -15.13 -1.45
N SER A 27 1.15 -16.07 -0.52
CA SER A 27 2.29 -16.16 0.39
C SER A 27 3.62 -16.28 -0.34
N ASN A 28 3.68 -17.05 -1.44
CA ASN A 28 4.92 -17.22 -2.20
C ASN A 28 5.46 -15.91 -2.80
N ILE A 29 4.59 -15.08 -3.41
CA ILE A 29 5.06 -13.82 -3.99
C ILE A 29 5.50 -12.82 -2.91
N ILE A 30 4.91 -12.90 -1.72
CA ILE A 30 5.31 -12.09 -0.57
C ILE A 30 6.66 -12.55 -0.04
N ASN A 31 6.89 -13.86 0.00
CA ASN A 31 8.18 -14.40 0.39
C ASN A 31 9.28 -13.98 -0.61
N ASP A 32 9.00 -14.05 -1.90
CA ASP A 32 9.95 -13.59 -2.92
C ASP A 32 10.20 -12.09 -2.84
N PHE A 33 9.16 -11.28 -2.61
CA PHE A 33 9.33 -9.84 -2.36
C PHE A 33 10.18 -9.55 -1.12
N ASN A 34 9.95 -10.28 -0.03
CA ASN A 34 10.69 -10.13 1.23
C ASN A 34 12.19 -10.46 1.09
N LYS A 35 12.55 -11.35 0.16
CA LYS A 35 13.96 -11.62 -0.19
C LYS A 35 14.58 -10.48 -1.00
N LEU A 36 13.80 -9.56 -1.58
CA LEU A 36 14.36 -8.43 -2.32
C LEU A 36 14.63 -7.23 -1.42
N ILE A 37 14.06 -7.21 -0.20
CA ILE A 37 14.25 -6.12 0.76
C ILE A 37 15.64 -6.28 1.41
N ASP A 38 16.41 -5.19 1.45
CA ASP A 38 17.71 -5.05 2.15
C ASP A 38 18.87 -5.92 1.63
N ILE A 39 18.78 -6.53 0.43
CA ILE A 39 19.86 -7.39 -0.09
C ILE A 39 20.93 -6.62 -0.89
N ASP A 40 20.55 -5.83 -1.91
CA ASP A 40 21.53 -5.29 -2.89
C ASP A 40 21.50 -3.75 -3.02
N GLY A 41 20.96 -3.04 -2.02
CA GLY A 41 20.77 -1.58 -2.11
C GLY A 41 19.74 -1.13 -3.16
N SER A 42 19.12 -2.09 -3.86
CA SER A 42 17.98 -1.88 -4.75
C SER A 42 16.76 -1.44 -3.94
N LYS A 43 16.33 -0.19 -4.18
CA LYS A 43 15.23 0.44 -3.41
C LYS A 43 13.84 0.18 -4.00
N ASN A 44 13.79 -0.41 -5.20
CA ASN A 44 12.58 -0.49 -6.02
C ASN A 44 12.35 -1.92 -6.51
N VAL A 45 11.11 -2.41 -6.39
CA VAL A 45 10.68 -3.69 -6.94
C VAL A 45 9.51 -3.46 -7.88
N CYS A 46 9.61 -4.00 -9.11
CA CYS A 46 8.54 -3.93 -10.10
C CYS A 46 7.84 -5.29 -10.22
N ILE A 47 6.52 -5.32 -10.07
CA ILE A 47 5.70 -6.53 -10.24
C ILE A 47 4.93 -6.44 -11.56
N THR A 48 5.40 -7.15 -12.59
CA THR A 48 4.75 -7.21 -13.90
C THR A 48 3.90 -8.49 -14.02
N LYS A 49 2.65 -8.33 -14.44
CA LYS A 49 1.71 -9.43 -14.77
C LYS A 49 0.74 -8.98 -15.86
N PRO A 50 0.01 -9.88 -16.55
CA PRO A 50 -1.04 -9.46 -17.48
C PRO A 50 -2.22 -8.77 -16.78
N ARG A 51 -3.08 -8.11 -17.54
CA ARG A 51 -4.29 -7.42 -17.03
C ARG A 51 -5.17 -8.42 -16.26
N ARG A 52 -5.71 -8.02 -15.09
CA ARG A 52 -6.53 -8.84 -14.16
C ARG A 52 -5.82 -9.97 -13.39
N PHE A 53 -4.52 -10.15 -13.51
CA PHE A 53 -3.76 -11.16 -12.74
C PHE A 53 -3.40 -10.72 -11.30
N GLY A 54 -4.30 -10.00 -10.63
CA GLY A 54 -4.22 -9.78 -9.19
C GLY A 54 -3.07 -8.91 -8.68
N LYS A 55 -2.48 -8.04 -9.51
CA LYS A 55 -1.45 -7.06 -9.08
C LYS A 55 -1.95 -6.17 -7.94
N THR A 56 -3.13 -5.58 -8.10
CA THR A 56 -3.71 -4.71 -7.06
C THR A 56 -4.02 -5.48 -5.78
N SER A 57 -4.43 -6.75 -5.89
CA SER A 57 -4.66 -7.57 -4.71
C SER A 57 -3.36 -8.01 -4.02
N ILE A 58 -2.21 -8.02 -4.70
CA ILE A 58 -0.89 -8.17 -4.05
C ILE A 58 -0.56 -6.90 -3.25
N ALA A 59 -0.69 -5.72 -3.88
CA ALA A 59 -0.45 -4.43 -3.21
C ALA A 59 -1.33 -4.25 -1.97
N ALA A 60 -2.60 -4.67 -2.03
CA ALA A 60 -3.52 -4.60 -0.89
C ALA A 60 -3.07 -5.47 0.30
N ILE A 61 -2.42 -6.62 0.04
CA ILE A 61 -1.89 -7.48 1.10
C ILE A 61 -0.70 -6.82 1.79
N PHE A 62 0.22 -6.21 1.03
CA PHE A 62 1.37 -5.50 1.62
C PHE A 62 0.96 -4.30 2.49
N GLN A 63 -0.14 -3.63 2.14
CA GLN A 63 -0.63 -2.47 2.88
C GLN A 63 -1.43 -2.82 4.14
N ARG A 64 -1.79 -4.09 4.34
CA ARG A 64 -2.53 -4.50 5.54
C ARG A 64 -1.72 -4.19 6.80
N LYS A 65 -2.37 -3.59 7.80
CA LYS A 65 -1.93 -3.64 9.20
C LYS A 65 -2.71 -4.75 9.89
N SER A 66 -2.01 -5.71 10.47
CA SER A 66 -2.63 -6.78 11.26
C SER A 66 -3.12 -6.15 12.56
N SER A 67 -4.44 -6.01 12.72
CA SER A 67 -5.06 -5.24 13.80
C SER A 67 -5.22 -6.03 15.10
N ASP A 68 -5.21 -7.36 15.04
CA ASP A 68 -5.50 -8.25 16.16
C ASP A 68 -4.31 -9.19 16.44
N GLU A 69 -3.90 -9.31 17.72
CA GLU A 69 -2.82 -10.19 18.15
C GLU A 69 -3.12 -11.67 17.91
N THR A 70 -4.39 -12.06 17.96
CA THR A 70 -4.83 -13.42 17.66
C THR A 70 -4.70 -13.76 16.17
N GLU A 71 -4.96 -12.77 15.31
CA GLU A 71 -4.81 -12.87 13.87
C GLU A 71 -3.33 -12.87 13.48
N LYS A 72 -2.51 -12.04 14.14
CA LYS A 72 -1.05 -12.10 14.04
C LYS A 72 -0.58 -13.50 14.34
N LYS A 73 -0.97 -14.13 15.46
CA LYS A 73 -0.55 -15.51 15.85
C LYS A 73 -0.80 -16.56 14.77
N LYS A 74 -1.83 -16.40 13.93
CA LYS A 74 -2.16 -17.28 12.80
C LYS A 74 -1.50 -16.89 11.48
N GLU A 75 -1.03 -15.65 11.34
CA GLU A 75 -0.23 -15.23 10.18
C GLU A 75 1.10 -15.97 10.16
N ILE A 76 1.45 -16.50 8.98
CA ILE A 76 2.76 -17.08 8.71
C ILE A 76 3.81 -16.01 9.01
N GLU A 77 4.89 -16.40 9.69
CA GLU A 77 5.96 -15.51 10.18
C GLU A 77 6.45 -14.50 9.12
N GLN A 78 6.48 -14.93 7.86
CA GLN A 78 6.88 -14.13 6.70
C GLN A 78 6.04 -12.85 6.51
N TYR A 79 4.74 -12.89 6.81
CA TYR A 79 3.88 -11.71 6.75
C TYR A 79 4.26 -10.71 7.84
N ARG A 80 4.54 -11.18 9.06
CA ARG A 80 4.87 -10.32 10.20
C ARG A 80 6.18 -9.55 10.05
N LYS A 81 7.09 -10.01 9.17
CA LYS A 81 8.41 -9.40 9.03
C LYS A 81 8.33 -7.94 8.60
N PHE A 82 7.40 -7.58 7.71
CA PHE A 82 7.30 -6.22 7.16
C PHE A 82 5.87 -5.62 7.17
N GLN A 83 4.84 -6.46 7.30
CA GLN A 83 3.45 -6.01 7.29
C GLN A 83 3.15 -5.03 8.43
N GLY A 84 2.61 -3.86 8.09
CA GLY A 84 2.22 -2.83 9.04
C GLY A 84 3.35 -2.10 9.77
N LYS A 85 4.62 -2.37 9.43
CA LYS A 85 5.80 -1.73 10.06
C LYS A 85 6.18 -0.39 9.42
N TYR A 86 5.81 -0.20 8.16
CA TYR A 86 6.12 1.02 7.41
C TYR A 86 4.83 1.72 7.02
N HIS A 87 4.89 3.05 6.95
CA HIS A 87 3.86 3.80 6.24
C HIS A 87 3.93 3.47 4.76
N THR A 88 2.77 3.28 4.17
CA THR A 88 2.63 2.87 2.77
C THR A 88 2.02 4.01 1.97
N LEU A 89 2.68 4.37 0.85
CA LEU A 89 2.16 5.37 -0.07
C LEU A 89 1.47 4.66 -1.23
N TYR A 90 0.18 4.91 -1.43
CA TYR A 90 -0.57 4.35 -2.55
C TYR A 90 -0.95 5.42 -3.56
N PHE A 91 -0.45 5.27 -4.79
CA PHE A 91 -0.78 6.14 -5.92
C PHE A 91 -1.59 5.37 -6.96
N ASP A 92 -2.75 5.89 -7.33
CA ASP A 92 -3.57 5.38 -8.43
C ASP A 92 -3.69 6.42 -9.54
N PHE A 93 -2.95 6.19 -10.62
CA PHE A 93 -2.94 7.06 -11.79
C PHE A 93 -4.08 6.77 -12.78
N SER A 94 -4.92 5.76 -12.52
CA SER A 94 -5.93 5.33 -13.50
C SER A 94 -7.15 6.25 -13.60
N SER A 95 -7.51 6.95 -12.52
CA SER A 95 -8.79 7.66 -12.40
C SER A 95 -8.68 9.18 -12.26
N GLU A 96 -7.49 9.71 -11.93
CA GLU A 96 -7.30 11.13 -11.63
C GLU A 96 -6.53 11.91 -12.68
N LEU A 97 -5.77 11.23 -13.56
CA LEU A 97 -4.97 11.91 -14.59
C LEU A 97 -5.82 12.78 -15.52
N TYR A 98 -7.03 12.33 -15.89
CA TYR A 98 -7.92 13.07 -16.80
C TYR A 98 -8.63 14.26 -16.14
N LYS A 99 -8.51 14.44 -14.82
CA LYS A 99 -9.21 15.50 -14.05
C LYS A 99 -8.34 16.74 -13.82
N ARG A 100 -7.16 16.80 -14.43
CA ARG A 100 -6.17 17.87 -14.25
C ARG A 100 -5.77 18.41 -15.61
N ASN A 101 -5.57 19.72 -15.69
CA ASN A 101 -5.31 20.40 -16.96
C ASN A 101 -3.84 20.26 -17.39
N ASN A 102 -2.94 20.09 -16.42
CA ASN A 102 -1.50 19.94 -16.65
C ASN A 102 -0.84 19.13 -15.52
N LEU A 103 0.45 18.82 -15.71
CA LEU A 103 1.26 18.05 -14.75
C LEU A 103 1.45 18.77 -13.41
N ASN A 104 1.62 20.10 -13.42
CA ASN A 104 1.85 20.87 -12.20
C ASN A 104 0.61 20.83 -11.29
N ASP A 105 -0.59 21.02 -11.85
CA ASP A 105 -1.85 20.92 -11.11
C ASP A 105 -2.02 19.53 -10.45
N PHE A 106 -1.53 18.48 -11.12
CA PHE A 106 -1.55 17.12 -10.58
C PHE A 106 -0.55 16.94 -9.43
N LEU A 107 0.69 17.41 -9.60
CA LEU A 107 1.72 17.36 -8.57
C LEU A 107 1.32 18.17 -7.33
N ASP A 108 0.73 19.36 -7.52
CA ASP A 108 0.23 20.20 -6.43
C ASP A 108 -0.90 19.51 -5.66
N SER A 109 -1.78 18.80 -6.36
CA SER A 109 -2.83 18.00 -5.74
C SER A 109 -2.25 16.87 -4.88
N ILE A 110 -1.22 16.16 -5.36
CA ILE A 110 -0.53 15.12 -4.59
C ILE A 110 0.13 15.73 -3.35
N ASN A 111 0.88 16.82 -3.53
CA ASN A 111 1.58 17.50 -2.45
C ASN A 111 0.63 17.96 -1.35
N LYS A 112 -0.52 18.53 -1.73
CA LYS A 112 -1.55 18.94 -0.78
C LYS A 112 -2.06 17.76 0.06
N ILE A 113 -2.43 16.65 -0.59
CA ILE A 113 -2.95 15.46 0.10
C ILE A 113 -1.88 14.85 1.01
N LEU A 114 -0.63 14.73 0.55
CA LEU A 114 0.47 14.24 1.38
C LEU A 114 0.69 15.11 2.62
N LYS A 115 0.65 16.45 2.48
CA LYS A 115 0.76 17.36 3.63
C LYS A 115 -0.38 17.15 4.64
N GLU A 116 -1.61 16.98 4.16
CA GLU A 116 -2.78 16.71 5.01
C GLU A 116 -2.66 15.35 5.73
N ASP A 117 -2.24 14.30 5.03
CA ASP A 117 -2.02 12.97 5.60
C ASP A 117 -0.94 12.98 6.67
N ILE A 118 0.21 13.63 6.42
CA ILE A 118 1.30 13.72 7.40
C ILE A 118 0.83 14.47 8.65
N LYS A 119 0.13 15.60 8.50
CA LYS A 119 -0.43 16.34 9.64
C LYS A 119 -1.40 15.50 10.46
N LYS A 120 -2.19 14.64 9.82
CA LYS A 120 -3.12 13.74 10.51
C LYS A 120 -2.39 12.64 11.30
N ILE A 121 -1.32 12.07 10.73
CA ILE A 121 -0.53 11.01 11.37
C ILE A 121 0.34 11.58 12.51
N TYR A 122 0.89 12.78 12.30
CA TYR A 122 1.83 13.45 13.20
C TYR A 122 1.29 14.82 13.65
N PRO A 123 0.19 14.87 14.42
CA PRO A 123 -0.47 16.14 14.76
C PRO A 123 0.38 17.07 15.63
N ASN A 124 1.35 16.53 16.37
CA ASN A 124 2.20 17.26 17.29
C ASN A 124 3.53 17.73 16.66
N TYR A 125 3.75 17.45 15.37
CA TYR A 125 4.98 17.82 14.67
C TYR A 125 4.70 18.97 13.71
N ILE A 126 5.57 19.97 13.73
CA ILE A 126 5.53 21.06 12.76
C ILE A 126 6.11 20.55 11.45
N LEU A 127 5.27 20.52 10.43
CA LEU A 127 5.67 20.16 9.08
C LEU A 127 6.42 21.34 8.45
N ILE A 128 7.75 21.28 8.43
CA ILE A 128 8.61 22.26 7.77
C ILE A 128 8.75 21.84 6.30
N ILE A 129 7.91 22.40 5.41
CA ILE A 129 7.97 22.18 3.95
C ILE A 129 7.75 23.49 3.22
#